data_AF-A0A7Z9T987-F1
#
_entry.id   AF-A0A7Z9T987-F1
#
_cell.length_a   1.000
_cell.length_b   1.000
_cell.length_c   1.000
_cell.angle_alpha   90.00
_cell.angle_beta   90.00
_cell.angle_gamma   90.00
#
_symmetry.space_group_name_H-M   'P 1'
#
loop_
_entity.id
_entity.type
_entity.pdbx_description
1 polymer ?
#
loop_
_entity_poly.entity_id
_entity_poly.type
_entity_poly.pdbx_seq_one_letter_code
_entity_poly.pdbx_strand_id
1 'polypeptide(L)'
;MVLRELISMFGVSDPLRDMGENFNRMLVLTHSLNLTVSQIYFNEIDGNGEPERATLFEQDAKVNALEQTIRRQIITHLSLPGNEADVPYSLLLMTLVKDVERLGDYGKNLAQLAEIRHGIFPLGPELDELLSIRRGVERIFLLH
;
A
#
# COMPACT_ATOMS: atom_id res chain seq x y z
N MET A 1 -13.08 8.82 -17.53
CA MET A 1 -13.76 7.80 -18.35
C MET A 1 -13.29 6.39 -17.96
N VAL A 2 -11.98 6.14 -17.95
CA VAL A 2 -11.34 4.84 -17.63
C VAL A 2 -11.74 4.21 -16.27
N LEU A 3 -11.86 5.00 -15.20
CA LEU A 3 -12.12 4.47 -13.85
C LEU A 3 -13.52 3.84 -13.70
N ARG A 4 -14.54 4.35 -14.40
CA ARG A 4 -15.91 3.79 -14.33
C ARG A 4 -16.03 2.49 -15.13
N GLU A 5 -15.31 2.39 -16.24
CA GLU A 5 -15.24 1.15 -17.03
C GLU A 5 -14.54 0.05 -16.22
N LEU A 6 -13.43 0.38 -15.56
CA LEU A 6 -12.75 -0.50 -14.59
C LEU A 6 -13.69 -1.03 -13.51
N ILE A 7 -14.51 -0.16 -12.90
CA ILE A 7 -15.44 -0.55 -11.84
C ILE A 7 -16.58 -1.44 -12.36
N SER A 8 -17.06 -1.20 -13.58
CA SER A 8 -18.22 -1.91 -14.15
C SER A 8 -17.94 -3.38 -14.52
N MET A 9 -16.67 -3.75 -14.71
CA MET A 9 -16.29 -5.12 -15.08
C MET A 9 -16.32 -6.09 -13.89
N PHE A 10 -16.31 -5.59 -12.65
CA PHE A 10 -16.36 -6.39 -11.42
C PHE A 10 -17.78 -6.90 -11.04
N GLY A 11 -18.68 -7.02 -12.02
CA GLY A 11 -20.13 -7.17 -11.81
C GLY A 11 -20.70 -8.59 -11.84
N VAL A 12 -19.95 -9.62 -12.24
CA VAL A 12 -20.36 -11.03 -12.21
C VAL A 12 -19.32 -11.80 -11.41
N SER A 13 -19.58 -13.00 -10.89
CA SER A 13 -18.58 -13.81 -10.18
C SER A 13 -17.39 -14.08 -11.10
N ASP A 14 -16.35 -13.24 -10.99
CA ASP A 14 -15.36 -12.95 -12.01
C ASP A 14 -13.97 -12.93 -11.33
N PRO A 15 -13.01 -13.76 -11.78
CA PRO A 15 -11.63 -13.73 -11.31
C PRO A 15 -11.04 -12.32 -11.25
N LEU A 16 -11.42 -11.41 -12.16
CA LEU A 16 -10.97 -10.02 -12.15
C LEU A 16 -11.50 -9.24 -10.94
N ARG A 17 -12.76 -9.50 -10.53
CA ARG A 17 -13.34 -8.92 -9.31
C ARG A 17 -12.57 -9.33 -8.08
N ASP A 18 -12.26 -10.61 -7.92
CA ASP A 18 -11.52 -11.10 -6.77
C ASP A 18 -10.11 -10.49 -6.71
N MET A 19 -9.46 -10.33 -7.87
CA MET A 19 -8.18 -9.63 -7.96
C MET A 19 -8.30 -8.15 -7.56
N GLY A 20 -9.34 -7.47 -8.03
CA GLY A 20 -9.64 -6.08 -7.68
C GLY A 20 -9.92 -5.90 -6.18
N GLU A 21 -10.69 -6.80 -5.57
CA GLU A 21 -10.96 -6.80 -4.13
C GLU A 21 -9.69 -7.04 -3.31
N ASN A 22 -8.85 -8.00 -3.72
CA ASN A 22 -7.56 -8.25 -3.07
C ASN A 22 -6.62 -7.05 -3.21
N PHE A 23 -6.57 -6.42 -4.38
CA PHE A 23 -5.78 -5.21 -4.59
C PHE A 23 -6.28 -4.04 -3.72
N ASN A 24 -7.59 -3.86 -3.59
CA ASN A 24 -8.16 -2.86 -2.69
C ASN A 24 -7.79 -3.13 -1.22
N ARG A 25 -7.84 -4.39 -0.78
CA ARG A 25 -7.39 -4.79 0.57
C ARG A 25 -5.91 -4.49 0.77
N MET A 26 -5.09 -4.73 -0.24
CA MET A 26 -3.66 -4.42 -0.23
C MET A 26 -3.42 -2.91 -0.07
N LEU A 27 -4.15 -2.07 -0.80
CA LEU A 27 -4.10 -0.61 -0.67
C LEU A 27 -4.50 -0.13 0.74
N VAL A 28 -5.59 -0.65 1.29
CA VAL A 28 -6.05 -0.28 2.64
C VAL A 28 -5.03 -0.65 3.70
N LEU A 29 -4.45 -1.86 3.61
CA LEU A 29 -3.39 -2.30 4.53
C LEU A 29 -2.16 -1.42 4.41
N THR A 30 -1.65 -1.18 3.20
CA THR A 30 -0.47 -0.34 2.97
C THR A 30 -0.71 1.10 3.42
N HIS A 31 -1.91 1.63 3.26
CA HIS A 31 -2.26 2.97 3.75
C HIS A 31 -2.24 3.02 5.29
N SER A 32 -2.88 2.06 5.97
CA SER A 32 -2.86 1.95 7.42
C SER A 32 -1.43 1.82 7.98
N LEU A 33 -0.60 1.01 7.30
CA LEU A 33 0.81 0.83 7.59
C LEU A 33 1.55 2.17 7.49
N ASN A 34 1.39 2.89 6.37
CA ASN A 34 2.09 4.17 6.15
C ASN A 34 1.70 5.25 7.17
N LEU A 35 0.43 5.33 7.57
CA LEU A 35 0.01 6.26 8.63
C LEU A 35 0.70 5.94 9.97
N THR A 36 0.74 4.66 10.35
CA THR A 36 1.37 4.21 11.58
C THR A 36 2.88 4.46 11.56
N VAL A 37 3.56 4.13 10.46
CA VAL A 37 4.99 4.42 10.26
C VAL A 37 5.26 5.92 10.38
N SER A 38 4.40 6.75 9.79
CA SER A 38 4.52 8.21 9.85
C SER A 38 4.49 8.68 11.30
N GLN A 39 3.51 8.23 12.09
CA GLN A 39 3.40 8.58 13.51
C GLN A 39 4.64 8.13 14.32
N ILE A 40 5.14 6.91 14.09
CA ILE A 40 6.39 6.43 14.71
C ILE A 40 7.56 7.34 14.32
N TYR A 41 7.71 7.62 13.03
CA TYR A 41 8.81 8.40 12.52
C TYR A 41 8.82 9.81 13.12
N PHE A 42 7.67 10.44 13.33
CA PHE A 42 7.58 11.79 13.92
C PHE A 42 7.49 11.82 15.46
N ASN A 43 7.67 10.69 16.16
CA ASN A 43 7.52 10.56 17.62
C ASN A 43 6.12 10.98 18.12
N GLU A 44 5.07 10.67 17.36
CA GLU A 44 3.67 10.99 17.69
C GLU A 44 2.92 9.81 18.32
N ILE A 45 3.67 8.81 18.78
CA ILE A 45 3.16 7.64 19.48
C ILE A 45 3.65 7.66 20.94
N ASP A 46 2.83 7.11 21.83
CA ASP A 46 3.19 6.99 23.23
C ASP A 46 4.16 5.82 23.46
N GLY A 47 5.14 6.02 24.34
CA GLY A 47 6.09 4.98 24.70
C GLY A 47 7.17 4.72 23.65
N ASN A 48 7.61 3.46 23.52
CA ASN A 48 8.75 3.08 22.68
C ASN A 48 8.35 2.58 21.27
N GLY A 49 7.05 2.51 20.97
CA GLY A 49 6.55 2.09 19.65
C GLY A 49 6.62 0.60 19.35
N GLU A 50 6.94 -0.26 20.32
CA GLU A 50 7.05 -1.70 20.10
C GLU A 50 5.73 -2.36 19.64
N PRO A 51 4.55 -2.05 20.23
CA PRO A 51 3.27 -2.60 19.77
C PRO A 51 2.95 -2.21 18.32
N GLU A 52 3.21 -0.95 17.96
CA GLU A 52 3.00 -0.42 16.63
C GLU A 52 3.92 -1.12 15.62
N ARG A 53 5.21 -1.30 15.96
CA ARG A 53 6.15 -2.04 15.13
C ARG A 53 5.76 -3.50 14.91
N ALA A 54 5.32 -4.19 15.95
CA ALA A 54 4.81 -5.56 15.81
C ALA A 54 3.64 -5.61 14.80
N THR A 55 2.71 -4.67 14.93
CA THR A 55 1.57 -4.51 14.00
C THR A 55 2.04 -4.22 12.58
N LEU A 56 3.05 -3.37 12.39
CA LEU A 56 3.63 -3.06 11.09
C LEU A 56 4.21 -4.30 10.41
N PHE A 57 4.96 -5.13 11.13
CA PHE A 57 5.51 -6.37 10.57
C PHE A 57 4.42 -7.35 10.13
N GLU A 58 3.33 -7.46 10.90
CA GLU A 58 2.19 -8.29 10.52
C GLU A 58 1.46 -7.75 9.28
N GLN A 59 1.28 -6.43 9.19
CA GLN A 59 0.64 -5.80 8.04
C GLN A 59 1.48 -5.95 6.77
N ASP A 60 2.79 -5.74 6.86
CA ASP A 60 3.75 -5.96 5.77
C ASP A 60 3.70 -7.40 5.25
N ALA A 61 3.69 -8.39 6.15
CA ALA A 61 3.54 -9.79 5.78
C ALA A 61 2.23 -10.07 5.03
N LYS A 62 1.13 -9.41 5.42
CA LYS A 62 -0.17 -9.53 4.73
C LYS A 62 -0.13 -8.87 3.34
N VAL A 63 0.52 -7.72 3.19
CA VAL A 63 0.73 -7.05 1.89
C VAL A 63 1.51 -7.96 0.94
N ASN A 64 2.60 -8.56 1.42
CA ASN A 64 3.40 -9.53 0.66
C ASN A 64 2.61 -10.78 0.26
N ALA A 65 1.77 -11.30 1.16
CA ALA A 65 0.91 -12.44 0.85
C ALA A 65 -0.17 -12.11 -0.20
N LEU A 66 -0.72 -10.90 -0.16
CA LEU A 66 -1.68 -10.41 -1.16
C LEU A 66 -1.01 -10.21 -2.52
N GLU A 67 0.20 -9.66 -2.57
CA GLU A 67 0.99 -9.53 -3.80
C GLU A 67 1.14 -10.89 -4.51
N GLN A 68 1.56 -11.91 -3.76
CA GLN A 68 1.76 -13.25 -4.31
C GLN A 68 0.43 -13.87 -4.76
N THR A 69 -0.64 -13.60 -4.01
CA THR A 69 -1.98 -14.10 -4.33
C THR A 69 -2.50 -13.49 -5.63
N ILE A 70 -2.43 -12.18 -5.77
CA ILE A 70 -2.88 -11.47 -6.98
C ILE A 70 -2.03 -11.90 -8.18
N ARG A 71 -0.70 -12.03 -8.02
CA ARG A 71 0.16 -12.55 -9.10
C ARG A 71 -0.27 -13.95 -9.57
N ARG A 72 -0.55 -14.87 -8.64
CA ARG A 72 -1.07 -16.20 -8.99
C ARG A 72 -2.41 -16.12 -9.71
N GLN A 73 -3.34 -15.30 -9.21
CA GLN A 73 -4.65 -15.09 -9.82
C GLN A 73 -4.52 -14.59 -11.27
N ILE A 74 -3.65 -13.61 -11.51
CA ILE A 74 -3.36 -13.09 -12.86
C ILE A 74 -2.82 -14.20 -13.78
N ILE A 75 -1.81 -14.95 -13.34
CA ILE A 75 -1.22 -16.03 -14.15
C ILE A 75 -2.26 -17.09 -14.47
N THR A 76 -3.07 -17.50 -13.49
CA THR A 76 -4.15 -18.47 -13.69
C THR A 76 -5.18 -17.96 -14.69
N HIS A 77 -5.62 -16.71 -14.55
CA HIS A 77 -6.60 -16.10 -15.45
C HIS A 77 -6.11 -16.04 -16.89
N LEU A 78 -4.87 -15.59 -17.12
CA LEU A 78 -4.30 -15.49 -18.46
C LEU A 78 -3.91 -16.84 -19.08
N SER A 79 -3.85 -17.90 -18.28
CA SER A 79 -3.56 -19.26 -18.77
C SER A 79 -4.81 -19.96 -19.34
N LEU A 80 -6.00 -19.43 -19.09
CA LEU A 80 -7.26 -19.99 -19.59
C LEU A 80 -7.56 -19.45 -21.01
N PRO A 81 -7.94 -20.32 -21.97
CA PRO A 81 -8.33 -19.88 -23.31
C PRO A 81 -9.51 -18.90 -23.28
N GLY A 82 -9.48 -17.87 -24.12
CA GLY A 82 -10.54 -16.86 -24.22
C GLY A 82 -10.33 -15.60 -23.37
N ASN A 83 -9.25 -15.53 -22.58
CA ASN A 83 -8.91 -14.39 -21.73
C ASN A 83 -7.81 -13.49 -22.34
N GLU A 84 -7.49 -13.62 -23.63
CA GLU A 84 -6.41 -12.88 -24.29
C GLU A 84 -6.66 -11.37 -24.30
N ALA A 85 -7.93 -10.95 -24.29
CA ALA A 85 -8.34 -9.55 -24.23
C ALA A 85 -7.94 -8.87 -22.90
N ASP A 86 -7.73 -9.64 -21.82
CA ASP A 86 -7.44 -9.12 -20.49
C ASP A 86 -5.94 -8.95 -20.20
N VAL A 87 -5.07 -9.32 -21.15
CA VAL A 87 -3.60 -9.22 -21.00
C VAL A 87 -3.16 -7.80 -20.63
N PRO A 88 -3.59 -6.72 -21.32
CA PRO A 88 -3.14 -5.37 -20.97
C PRO A 88 -3.53 -4.97 -19.55
N TYR A 89 -4.76 -5.29 -19.12
CA TYR A 89 -5.24 -4.98 -17.77
C TYR A 89 -4.49 -5.77 -16.71
N SER A 90 -4.28 -7.07 -16.94
CA SER A 90 -3.55 -7.96 -16.04
C SER A 90 -2.10 -7.51 -15.83
N LEU A 91 -1.44 -7.03 -16.89
CA LEU A 91 -0.09 -6.47 -16.78
C LEU A 91 -0.09 -5.15 -15.99
N LEU A 92 -1.05 -4.26 -16.25
CA LEU A 92 -1.21 -3.03 -15.48
C LEU A 92 -1.43 -3.33 -13.99
N LEU A 93 -2.34 -4.24 -13.67
CA LEU A 93 -2.61 -4.65 -12.29
C LEU A 93 -1.35 -5.23 -11.63
N MET A 94 -0.59 -6.06 -12.35
CA MET A 94 0.67 -6.60 -11.83
C MET A 94 1.69 -5.51 -11.50
N THR A 95 1.79 -4.45 -12.31
CA THR A 95 2.63 -3.27 -12.02
C THR A 95 2.11 -2.55 -10.77
N LEU A 96 0.82 -2.25 -10.70
CA LEU A 96 0.22 -1.55 -9.56
C LEU A 96 0.38 -2.31 -8.25
N VAL A 97 0.18 -3.63 -8.26
CA VAL A 97 0.41 -4.51 -7.11
C VAL A 97 1.85 -4.40 -6.63
N LYS A 98 2.83 -4.42 -7.55
CA LYS A 98 4.24 -4.27 -7.17
C LYS A 98 4.53 -2.88 -6.61
N ASP A 99 3.93 -1.83 -7.15
CA ASP A 99 4.10 -0.47 -6.62
C ASP A 99 3.54 -0.33 -5.20
N VAL A 100 2.40 -0.96 -4.91
CA VAL A 100 1.82 -0.97 -3.55
C VAL A 100 2.67 -1.75 -2.55
N GLU A 101 3.28 -2.86 -2.96
CA GLU A 101 4.23 -3.58 -2.11
C GLU A 101 5.46 -2.72 -1.79
N ARG A 102 5.99 -1.98 -2.78
CA ARG A 102 7.11 -1.06 -2.57
C ARG A 102 6.79 0.05 -1.58
N LEU A 103 5.56 0.56 -1.59
CA LEU A 103 5.09 1.52 -0.58
C LEU A 103 5.13 0.93 0.84
N GLY A 104 4.88 -0.38 1.00
CA GLY A 104 5.06 -1.09 2.25
C GLY A 104 6.53 -1.16 2.68
N ASP A 105 7.42 -1.56 1.76
CA ASP A 105 8.87 -1.61 1.98
C ASP A 105 9.46 -0.23 2.36
N TYR A 106 9.02 0.84 1.70
CA TYR A 106 9.43 2.20 2.07
C TYR A 106 8.97 2.59 3.46
N GLY A 107 7.76 2.18 3.86
CA GLY A 107 7.27 2.34 5.22
C GLY A 107 8.15 1.61 6.25
N LYS A 108 8.53 0.37 5.97
CA LYS A 108 9.46 -0.40 6.82
C LYS A 108 10.83 0.29 6.95
N ASN A 109 11.37 0.81 5.86
CA ASN A 109 12.63 1.55 5.87
C ASN A 109 12.52 2.82 6.74
N LEU A 110 11.40 3.55 6.68
CA LEU A 110 11.14 4.70 7.56
C LEU A 110 11.05 4.30 9.03
N ALA A 111 10.39 3.18 9.35
CA ALA A 111 10.33 2.66 10.73
C ALA A 111 11.73 2.32 11.27
N GLN A 112 12.59 1.69 10.47
CA GLN A 112 13.99 1.41 10.82
C GLN A 112 14.81 2.69 11.02
N LEU A 113 14.58 3.72 10.19
CA LEU A 113 15.22 5.02 10.38
C LEU A 113 14.81 5.67 11.70
N ALA A 114 13.57 5.48 12.14
CA ALA A 114 13.11 5.97 13.44
C ALA A 114 13.84 5.29 14.62
N GLU A 115 14.26 4.02 14.48
CA GLU A 115 15.04 3.30 15.50
C GLU A 115 16.47 3.83 15.64
N ILE A 116 17.08 4.21 14.52
CA ILE A 116 18.47 4.66 14.48
C ILE A 116 18.56 6.15 14.83
N ARG A 117 17.49 6.93 14.64
CA ARG A 117 17.48 8.35 14.99
C ARG A 117 17.51 8.54 16.50
N HIS A 118 18.53 9.23 16.98
CA HIS A 118 18.60 9.71 18.36
C HIS A 118 18.13 11.18 18.44
N GLY A 119 17.01 11.41 19.12
CA GLY A 119 16.50 12.75 19.42
C GLY A 119 15.30 13.19 18.58
N ILE A 120 14.81 14.38 18.90
CA ILE A 120 13.71 15.05 18.19
C ILE A 120 14.22 15.75 16.93
N PHE A 121 13.33 15.97 15.96
CA PHE A 121 13.66 16.78 14.81
C PHE A 121 14.01 18.22 15.24
N PRO A 122 15.05 18.84 14.66
CA PRO A 122 15.33 20.24 14.90
C PRO A 122 14.16 21.08 14.38
N LEU A 123 13.73 22.04 15.19
CA LEU A 123 12.74 23.02 14.75
C LEU A 123 13.34 23.91 13.67
N GLY A 124 12.62 24.11 12.57
CA GLY A 124 13.09 24.89 11.43
C GLY A 124 12.22 24.70 10.19
N PRO A 125 12.45 25.51 9.15
CA PRO A 125 11.69 25.46 7.92
C PRO A 125 11.74 24.09 7.22
N GLU A 126 12.83 23.33 7.41
CA GLU A 126 12.98 21.99 6.85
C GLU A 126 11.99 20.99 7.47
N LEU A 127 11.74 21.09 8.79
CA LEU A 127 10.74 20.27 9.47
C LEU A 127 9.33 20.67 9.04
N ASP A 128 9.07 21.96 8.89
CA ASP A 128 7.77 22.46 8.41
C ASP A 128 7.46 21.98 6.99
N GLU A 129 8.44 21.99 6.10
CA GLU A 129 8.33 21.45 4.75
C GLU A 129 8.05 19.94 4.77
N LEU A 130 8.82 19.18 5.57
CA LEU A 130 8.63 17.75 5.70
C LEU A 130 7.23 17.38 6.22
N LEU A 131 6.74 18.10 7.23
CA LEU A 131 5.37 17.94 7.74
C LEU A 131 4.31 18.38 6.72
N SER A 132 4.60 19.38 5.89
CA SER A 132 3.72 19.79 4.79
C SER A 132 3.58 18.70 3.73
N ILE A 133 4.70 18.09 3.33
CA ILE A 133 4.73 16.95 2.40
C ILE A 133 3.94 15.78 2.98
N ARG A 134 4.22 15.40 4.24
CA ARG A 134 3.48 14.35 4.95
C ARG A 134 1.96 14.58 4.89
N ARG A 135 1.50 15.75 5.34
CA ARG A 135 0.07 16.10 5.33
C ARG A 135 -0.51 16.11 3.92
N GLY A 136 0.28 16.52 2.92
CA GLY A 136 -0.08 16.46 1.52
C GLY A 136 -0.37 15.03 1.07
N VAL A 137 0.53 14.10 1.37
CA VAL A 137 0.41 12.67 1.04
C VAL A 137 -0.77 12.04 1.78
N GLU A 138 -0.89 12.26 3.09
CA GLU A 138 -1.98 11.68 3.91
C GLU A 138 -3.37 12.12 3.42
N ARG A 139 -3.52 13.37 2.93
CA ARG A 139 -4.79 13.85 2.38
C ARG A 139 -5.20 13.20 1.06
N ILE A 140 -4.25 12.72 0.25
CA ILE A 140 -4.56 12.08 -1.04
C ILE A 140 -5.44 10.83 -0.81
N PHE A 141 -5.22 10.12 0.30
CA PHE A 141 -5.93 8.91 0.64
C PHE A 141 -7.27 9.14 1.37
N LEU A 142 -7.56 10.37 1.80
CA LEU A 142 -8.83 10.74 2.46
C LEU A 142 -9.92 11.22 1.48
N LEU A 143 -9.62 11.33 0.19
CA LEU A 143 -10.53 11.87 -0.83
C LEU A 143 -11.59 10.88 -1.37
N HIS A 144 -11.88 9.79 -0.65
CA HIS A 144 -12.76 8.70 -1.12
C HIS A 144 -13.79 8.33 -0.06
#